data_AF-A0A4Q0MQH2-F1
#
_entry.id   AF-A0A4Q0MQH2-F1
#
_cell.length_a   1.000
_cell.length_b   1.000
_cell.length_c   1.000
_cell.angle_alpha   90.00
_cell.angle_beta   90.00
_cell.angle_gamma   90.00
#
_symmetry.space_group_name_H-M   'P 1'
#
loop_
_entity.id
_entity.type
_entity.pdbx_description
1 polymer ?
#
loop_
_entity_poly.entity_id
_entity_poly.type
_entity_poly.pdbx_seq_one_letter_code
_entity_poly.pdbx_strand_id
1 'polypeptide(L)'
;MTSDDIARPAPGRASMRRPNPAHARKHIPEEVLAEAKDLFETTDIPVTEIARRAGLHRSLMDRTVLREGWIRPTARARKGRVAARLRARIEKELCSVEISLAHSRSKAARAAARESADTLASLLRTLRELRRLDFEEEAGAPDEAEHEQNLDVLRDRLASRLEELLAEHEGAAAPGGGAGPVRRG
;
A
#
# COMPACT_ATOMS: atom_id res chain seq x y z
N MET A 1 -60.83 47.20 -28.80
CA MET A 1 -60.65 46.10 -27.83
C MET A 1 -59.70 45.12 -28.47
N THR A 2 -58.48 45.12 -27.96
CA THR A 2 -57.25 44.55 -28.50
C THR A 2 -57.12 43.09 -28.06
N SER A 3 -57.02 42.16 -29.02
CA SER A 3 -56.64 40.78 -28.77
C SER A 3 -55.12 40.72 -28.56
N ASP A 4 -54.71 40.51 -27.32
CA ASP A 4 -53.32 40.29 -26.94
C ASP A 4 -53.07 38.78 -26.93
N ASP A 5 -52.31 38.32 -27.91
CA ASP A 5 -51.95 36.93 -28.16
C ASP A 5 -50.71 36.58 -27.32
N ILE A 6 -50.92 36.09 -26.10
CA ILE A 6 -49.84 35.74 -25.17
C ILE A 6 -49.25 34.38 -25.57
N ALA A 7 -48.15 34.45 -26.33
CA ALA A 7 -47.31 33.32 -26.68
C ALA A 7 -46.74 32.64 -25.42
N ARG A 8 -47.05 31.36 -25.26
CA ARG A 8 -46.53 30.47 -24.21
C ARG A 8 -45.05 30.15 -24.50
N PRO A 9 -44.07 30.48 -23.63
CA PRO A 9 -42.68 30.12 -23.89
C PRO A 9 -42.48 28.61 -23.75
N ALA A 10 -41.83 28.01 -24.75
CA ALA A 10 -41.48 26.60 -24.79
C ALA A 10 -40.59 26.20 -23.59
N PRO A 11 -40.72 24.97 -23.05
CA PRO A 11 -39.87 24.51 -21.97
C PRO A 11 -38.40 24.48 -22.43
N GLY A 12 -37.56 25.14 -21.64
CA GLY A 12 -36.12 25.21 -21.85
C GLY A 12 -35.52 23.83 -22.03
N ARG A 13 -34.74 23.67 -23.10
CA ARG A 13 -33.97 22.46 -23.38
C ARG A 13 -33.08 22.18 -22.18
N ALA A 14 -33.46 21.19 -21.38
CA ALA A 14 -32.59 20.62 -20.37
C ALA A 14 -31.27 20.28 -21.08
N SER A 15 -30.20 20.94 -20.66
CA SER A 15 -28.85 20.65 -21.07
C SER A 15 -28.55 19.21 -20.66
N MET A 16 -28.84 18.25 -21.55
CA MET A 16 -28.26 16.93 -21.49
C MET A 16 -26.75 17.14 -21.70
N ARG A 17 -26.03 17.39 -20.61
CA ARG A 17 -24.60 17.13 -20.56
C ARG A 17 -24.45 15.66 -20.90
N ARG A 18 -24.16 15.37 -22.17
CA ARG A 18 -23.73 14.04 -22.60
C ARG A 18 -22.57 13.65 -21.68
N PRO A 19 -22.62 12.50 -20.99
CA PRO A 19 -21.48 12.01 -20.23
C PRO A 19 -20.26 12.02 -21.14
N ASN A 20 -19.20 12.72 -20.74
CA ASN A 20 -17.99 12.82 -21.54
C ASN A 20 -17.45 11.39 -21.79
N PRO A 21 -17.39 10.90 -23.04
CA PRO A 21 -16.93 9.55 -23.36
C PRO A 21 -15.46 9.32 -22.97
N ALA A 22 -14.70 10.39 -22.70
CA ALA A 22 -13.35 10.31 -22.11
C ALA A 22 -13.32 9.66 -20.72
N HIS A 23 -14.48 9.49 -20.05
CA HIS A 23 -14.60 8.76 -18.78
C HIS A 23 -15.22 7.36 -18.93
N ALA A 24 -15.22 6.79 -20.15
CA ALA A 24 -15.48 5.36 -20.32
C ALA A 24 -14.56 4.61 -19.34
N ARG A 25 -15.17 3.95 -18.34
CA ARG A 25 -14.45 3.30 -17.25
C ARG A 25 -13.46 2.32 -17.87
N LYS A 26 -12.19 2.68 -17.93
CA LYS A 26 -11.13 1.79 -18.41
C LYS A 26 -11.23 0.54 -17.53
N HIS A 27 -11.64 -0.57 -18.14
CA HIS A 27 -11.70 -1.85 -17.45
C HIS A 27 -10.28 -2.21 -17.07
N ILE A 28 -10.01 -2.26 -15.76
CA ILE A 28 -8.71 -2.67 -15.25
C ILE A 28 -8.67 -4.19 -15.42
N PRO A 29 -7.57 -4.74 -15.97
CA PRO A 29 -7.40 -6.19 -16.02
C PRO A 29 -7.45 -6.77 -14.60
N GLU A 30 -8.20 -7.85 -14.41
CA GLU A 30 -8.30 -8.52 -13.11
C GLU A 30 -6.93 -8.99 -12.59
N GLU A 31 -6.05 -9.40 -13.50
CA GLU A 31 -4.66 -9.78 -13.21
C GLU A 31 -3.88 -8.66 -12.51
N VAL A 32 -4.06 -7.42 -12.96
CA VAL A 32 -3.40 -6.24 -12.37
C VAL A 32 -3.92 -5.97 -10.95
N LEU A 33 -5.23 -6.18 -10.73
CA LEU A 33 -5.81 -6.04 -9.41
C LEU A 33 -5.38 -7.16 -8.47
N ALA A 34 -5.23 -8.39 -8.97
CA ALA A 34 -4.75 -9.53 -8.19
C ALA A 34 -3.29 -9.32 -7.74
N GLU A 35 -2.42 -8.84 -8.63
CA GLU A 35 -1.03 -8.49 -8.28
C GLU A 35 -0.98 -7.34 -7.28
N ALA A 36 -1.75 -6.27 -7.51
CA ALA A 36 -1.81 -5.14 -6.60
C ALA A 36 -2.30 -5.56 -5.20
N LYS A 37 -3.27 -6.48 -5.14
CA LYS A 37 -3.78 -7.05 -3.90
C LYS A 37 -2.71 -7.87 -3.18
N ASP A 38 -2.04 -8.77 -3.88
CA ASP A 38 -0.98 -9.59 -3.30
C ASP A 38 0.12 -8.70 -2.72
N LEU A 39 0.57 -7.68 -3.46
CA LEU A 39 1.53 -6.71 -2.96
C LEU A 39 0.99 -5.98 -1.72
N PHE A 40 -0.25 -5.53 -1.72
CA PHE A 40 -0.86 -4.81 -0.61
C PHE A 40 -1.01 -5.67 0.66
N GLU A 41 -1.33 -6.96 0.52
CA GLU A 41 -1.58 -7.88 1.64
C GLU A 41 -0.29 -8.56 2.15
N THR A 42 0.79 -8.56 1.37
CA THR A 42 2.04 -9.25 1.73
C THR A 42 3.19 -8.31 2.08
N THR A 43 3.23 -7.10 1.52
CA THR A 43 4.37 -6.18 1.64
C THR A 43 4.07 -4.94 2.48
N ASP A 44 5.12 -4.20 2.82
CA ASP A 44 5.04 -2.92 3.56
C ASP A 44 5.37 -1.70 2.67
N ILE A 45 5.52 -1.90 1.36
CA ILE A 45 5.85 -0.80 0.44
C ILE A 45 4.68 0.18 0.33
N PRO A 46 4.91 1.50 0.24
CA PRO A 46 3.84 2.50 0.20
C PRO A 46 2.79 2.23 -0.88
N VAL A 47 1.53 2.60 -0.65
CA VAL A 47 0.44 2.39 -1.63
C VAL A 47 0.74 3.05 -2.98
N THR A 48 1.42 4.19 -2.98
CA THR A 48 1.92 4.87 -4.19
C THR A 48 2.89 3.99 -4.98
N GLU A 49 3.76 3.27 -4.28
CA GLU A 49 4.74 2.36 -4.88
C GLU A 49 4.06 1.10 -5.43
N ILE A 50 3.10 0.53 -4.70
CA ILE A 50 2.30 -0.60 -5.16
C ILE A 50 1.53 -0.21 -6.43
N ALA A 51 0.86 0.94 -6.41
CA ALA A 51 0.13 1.45 -7.56
C ALA A 51 1.04 1.63 -8.77
N ARG A 52 2.22 2.23 -8.58
CA ARG A 52 3.23 2.37 -9.64
C ARG A 52 3.67 1.03 -10.23
N ARG A 53 3.95 0.03 -9.39
CA ARG A 53 4.37 -1.31 -9.84
C ARG A 53 3.28 -2.05 -10.59
N ALA A 54 2.04 -1.95 -10.13
CA ALA A 54 0.88 -2.51 -10.80
C ALA A 54 0.44 -1.70 -12.04
N GLY A 55 1.11 -0.59 -12.38
CA GLY A 55 0.69 0.28 -13.48
C GLY A 55 -0.65 1.00 -13.23
N LEU A 56 -1.05 1.14 -11.96
CA LEU A 56 -2.28 1.79 -11.52
C LEU A 56 -2.02 3.22 -11.05
N HIS A 57 -3.01 4.08 -11.24
CA HIS A 57 -3.00 5.40 -10.59
C HIS A 57 -3.32 5.26 -9.10
N ARG A 58 -2.64 6.03 -8.25
CA ARG A 58 -2.82 5.99 -6.78
C ARG A 58 -4.29 6.09 -6.37
N SER A 59 -5.01 7.10 -6.84
CA SER A 59 -6.42 7.31 -6.49
C SER A 59 -7.34 6.14 -6.88
N LEU A 60 -6.94 5.37 -7.89
CA LEU A 60 -7.68 4.19 -8.33
C LEU A 60 -7.37 2.98 -7.45
N MET A 61 -6.12 2.85 -6.99
CA MET A 61 -5.73 1.89 -5.96
C MET A 61 -6.50 2.15 -4.66
N ASP A 62 -6.50 3.38 -4.13
CA ASP A 62 -7.18 3.74 -2.88
C ASP A 62 -8.68 3.43 -2.94
N ARG A 63 -9.34 3.79 -4.07
CA ARG A 63 -10.75 3.47 -4.29
C ARG A 63 -11.01 1.96 -4.35
N THR A 64 -10.08 1.20 -4.90
CA THR A 64 -10.22 -0.26 -5.00
C THR A 64 -9.99 -0.93 -3.66
N VAL A 65 -8.99 -0.51 -2.90
CA VAL A 65 -8.75 -0.97 -1.52
C VAL A 65 -9.98 -0.72 -0.65
N LEU A 66 -10.57 0.48 -0.71
CA LEU A 66 -11.78 0.81 0.06
C LEU A 66 -13.01 -0.01 -0.38
N ARG A 67 -13.19 -0.21 -1.69
CA ARG A 67 -14.34 -0.94 -2.23
C ARG A 67 -14.26 -2.43 -1.93
N GLU A 68 -13.08 -3.01 -2.07
CA GLU A 68 -12.83 -4.45 -1.92
C GLU A 68 -12.40 -4.84 -0.51
N GLY A 69 -12.15 -3.86 0.37
CA GLY A 69 -11.80 -4.07 1.78
C GLY A 69 -10.45 -4.75 1.99
N TRP A 70 -9.44 -4.44 1.18
CA TRP A 70 -8.13 -5.09 1.29
C TRP A 70 -7.45 -4.73 2.61
N ILE A 71 -6.81 -5.71 3.24
CA ILE A 71 -6.25 -5.57 4.59
C ILE A 71 -4.72 -5.57 4.51
N ARG A 72 -4.11 -4.53 5.05
CA ARG A 72 -2.65 -4.44 5.16
C ARG A 72 -2.15 -5.35 6.29
N PRO A 73 -1.05 -6.09 6.09
CA PRO A 73 -0.43 -6.84 7.17
C PRO A 73 0.21 -5.85 8.15
N THR A 74 -0.40 -5.69 9.33
CA THR A 74 0.15 -4.86 10.41
C THR A 74 1.54 -5.35 10.81
N ALA A 75 2.36 -4.47 11.38
CA ALA A 75 3.69 -4.83 11.87
C ALA A 75 3.64 -6.03 12.83
N ARG A 76 2.64 -6.05 13.72
CA ARG A 76 2.33 -7.19 14.59
C ARG A 76 2.06 -8.50 13.84
N ALA A 77 1.25 -8.48 12.79
CA ALA A 77 0.97 -9.67 11.99
C ALA A 77 2.24 -10.19 11.28
N ARG A 78 3.10 -9.29 10.79
CA ARG A 78 4.40 -9.63 10.17
C ARG A 78 5.34 -10.30 11.17
N LYS A 79 5.49 -9.70 12.36
CA LYS A 79 6.28 -10.26 13.47
C LYS A 79 5.77 -11.65 13.86
N GLY A 80 4.45 -11.82 13.95
CA GLY A 80 3.82 -13.11 14.19
C GLY A 80 4.23 -14.19 13.18
N ARG A 81 4.28 -13.85 11.88
CA ARG A 81 4.75 -14.77 10.82
C ARG A 81 6.23 -15.13 10.96
N VAL A 82 7.09 -14.15 11.26
CA VAL A 82 8.54 -14.40 11.48
C VAL A 82 8.75 -15.28 12.70
N ALA A 83 8.07 -14.99 13.81
CA ALA A 83 8.13 -15.79 15.02
C ALA A 83 7.63 -17.23 14.80
N ALA A 84 6.54 -17.41 14.04
CA ALA A 84 6.06 -18.75 13.68
C ALA A 84 7.08 -19.54 12.86
N ARG A 85 7.72 -18.91 11.87
CA ARG A 85 8.80 -19.54 11.08
C ARG A 85 9.99 -19.92 11.95
N LEU A 86 10.39 -19.05 12.88
CA LEU A 86 11.46 -19.32 13.84
C LEU A 86 11.11 -20.50 14.74
N ARG A 87 9.89 -20.56 15.29
CA ARG A 87 9.42 -21.70 16.10
C ARG A 87 9.47 -23.01 15.32
N ALA A 88 8.92 -23.04 14.11
CA ALA A 88 8.96 -24.23 13.26
C ALA A 88 10.40 -24.69 12.95
N ARG A 89 11.33 -23.73 12.76
CA ARG A 89 12.75 -24.06 12.56
C ARG A 89 13.39 -24.63 13.82
N ILE A 90 13.11 -24.05 14.99
CA ILE A 90 13.59 -24.54 16.29
C ILE A 90 13.07 -25.95 16.55
N GLU A 91 11.79 -26.21 16.33
CA GLU A 91 11.19 -27.55 16.47
C GLU A 91 11.89 -28.58 15.58
N LYS A 92 12.16 -28.23 14.31
CA LYS A 92 12.89 -29.11 13.40
C LYS A 92 14.31 -29.42 13.89
N GLU A 93 15.03 -28.41 14.40
CA GLU A 93 16.38 -28.62 14.92
C GLU A 93 16.38 -29.44 16.22
N LEU A 94 15.39 -29.24 17.10
CA LEU A 94 15.20 -30.08 18.28
C LEU A 94 14.99 -31.55 17.91
N CYS A 95 14.12 -31.84 16.93
CA CYS A 95 13.96 -33.20 16.43
C CYS A 95 15.26 -33.77 15.84
N SER A 96 16.07 -32.96 15.15
CA SER A 96 17.38 -33.41 14.63
C SER A 96 18.36 -33.78 15.75
N VAL A 97 18.39 -32.98 16.83
CA VAL A 97 19.19 -33.27 18.04
C VAL A 97 18.70 -34.56 18.70
N GLU A 98 17.39 -34.70 18.91
CA GLU A 98 16.78 -35.88 19.53
C GLU A 98 17.10 -37.16 18.76
N ILE A 99 16.97 -37.13 17.43
CA ILE A 99 17.36 -38.25 16.55
C ILE A 99 18.86 -38.55 16.70
N SER A 100 19.72 -37.54 16.66
CA SER A 100 21.17 -37.73 16.78
C SER A 100 21.57 -38.31 18.15
N LEU A 101 20.87 -37.90 19.22
CA LEU A 101 21.06 -38.43 20.57
C LEU A 101 20.47 -39.84 20.74
N ALA A 102 19.36 -40.19 20.08
CA ALA A 102 18.79 -41.54 20.11
C ALA A 102 19.73 -42.58 19.47
N HIS A 103 20.55 -42.17 18.49
CA HIS A 103 21.52 -43.03 17.81
C HIS A 103 22.94 -42.93 18.40
N SER A 104 23.08 -42.41 19.63
CA SER A 104 24.36 -42.02 20.26
C SER A 104 25.22 -43.18 20.76
N ARG A 105 25.86 -43.91 19.84
CA ARG A 105 27.09 -44.65 20.15
C ARG A 105 28.31 -44.24 19.31
N SER A 106 28.11 -43.53 18.20
CA SER A 106 29.21 -43.15 17.31
C SER A 106 29.74 -41.73 17.61
N LYS A 107 31.03 -41.49 17.29
CA LYS A 107 31.66 -40.15 17.37
C LYS A 107 30.99 -39.16 16.41
N ALA A 108 30.53 -39.63 15.25
CA ALA A 108 29.83 -38.82 14.25
C ALA A 108 28.46 -38.31 14.75
N ALA A 109 27.67 -39.17 15.42
CA ALA A 109 26.38 -38.77 15.99
C ALA A 109 26.53 -37.69 17.07
N ARG A 110 27.60 -37.77 17.89
CA ARG A 110 27.91 -36.73 18.90
C ARG A 110 28.34 -35.40 18.27
N ALA A 111 29.08 -35.43 17.15
CA ALA A 111 29.46 -34.21 16.44
C ALA A 111 28.25 -33.52 15.81
N ALA A 112 27.36 -34.28 15.16
CA ALA A 112 26.11 -33.74 14.60
C ALA A 112 25.20 -33.14 15.68
N ALA A 113 25.03 -33.82 16.82
CA ALA A 113 24.25 -33.29 17.94
C ALA A 113 24.83 -31.97 18.50
N ARG A 114 26.17 -31.82 18.52
CA ARG A 114 26.84 -30.59 18.94
C ARG A 114 26.56 -29.44 17.97
N GLU A 115 26.68 -29.68 16.67
CA GLU A 115 26.41 -28.68 15.62
C GLU A 115 24.95 -28.20 15.66
N SER A 116 23.99 -29.11 15.83
CA SER A 116 22.58 -28.76 16.00
C SER A 116 22.31 -28.02 17.31
N ALA A 117 23.00 -28.35 18.42
CA ALA A 117 22.89 -27.61 19.67
C ALA A 117 23.45 -26.18 19.57
N ASP A 118 24.57 -25.99 18.86
CA ASP A 118 25.13 -24.66 18.61
C ASP A 118 24.20 -23.83 17.72
N THR A 119 23.58 -24.45 16.71
CA THR A 119 22.55 -23.81 15.89
C THR A 119 21.34 -23.38 16.72
N LEU A 120 20.86 -24.24 17.63
CA LEU A 120 19.78 -23.91 18.57
C LEU A 120 20.17 -22.75 19.50
N ALA A 121 21.40 -22.72 20.02
CA ALA A 121 21.87 -21.63 20.87
C ALA A 121 21.88 -20.29 20.11
N SER A 122 22.30 -20.30 18.85
CA SER A 122 22.25 -19.12 17.96
C SER A 122 20.81 -18.66 17.72
N LEU A 123 19.89 -19.58 17.41
CA LEU A 123 18.46 -19.26 17.20
C LEU A 123 17.75 -18.76 18.47
N LEU A 124 18.09 -19.30 19.64
CA LEU A 124 17.55 -18.80 20.91
C LEU A 124 18.09 -17.41 21.24
N ARG A 125 19.34 -17.12 20.88
CA ARG A 125 19.92 -15.79 21.02
C ARG A 125 19.21 -14.78 20.12
N THR A 126 18.96 -15.11 18.85
CA THR A 126 18.21 -14.22 17.95
C THR A 126 16.78 -14.00 18.43
N LEU A 127 16.12 -15.04 18.96
CA LEU A 127 14.77 -14.91 19.53
C LEU A 127 14.74 -14.00 20.76
N ARG A 128 15.75 -14.09 21.64
CA ARG A 128 15.89 -13.17 22.79
C ARG A 128 16.11 -11.73 22.35
N GLU A 129 16.95 -11.52 21.34
CA GLU A 129 17.20 -10.17 20.80
C GLU A 129 15.93 -9.57 20.19
N LEU A 130 15.21 -10.36 19.38
CA LEU A 130 13.92 -9.94 18.81
C LEU A 130 12.91 -9.58 19.91
N ARG A 131 12.82 -10.38 20.98
CA ARG A 131 11.97 -10.04 22.13
C ARG A 131 12.40 -8.77 22.84
N ARG A 132 13.70 -8.50 22.93
CA ARG A 132 14.20 -7.27 23.56
C ARG A 132 13.81 -6.04 22.75
N LEU A 133 13.99 -6.12 21.43
CA LEU A 133 13.57 -5.07 20.50
C LEU A 133 12.05 -4.86 20.56
N ASP A 134 11.26 -5.93 20.62
CA ASP A 134 9.81 -5.83 20.78
C ASP A 134 9.41 -5.11 22.08
N PHE A 135 10.08 -5.40 23.21
CA PHE A 135 9.83 -4.72 24.48
C PHE A 135 10.21 -3.24 24.44
N GLU A 136 11.30 -2.89 23.75
CA GLU A 136 11.76 -1.50 23.58
C GLU A 136 10.82 -0.72 22.64
N GLU A 137 10.24 -1.39 21.63
CA GLU A 137 9.28 -0.81 20.69
C GLU A 137 7.89 -0.63 21.32
N GLU A 138 7.38 -1.63 22.05
CA GLU A 138 6.11 -1.52 22.80
C GLU A 138 6.16 -0.47 23.94
N ALA A 139 7.32 -0.25 24.54
CA ALA A 139 7.49 0.76 25.58
C ALA A 139 7.56 2.21 25.06
N GLY A 140 7.77 2.39 23.75
CA GLY A 140 7.94 3.70 23.10
C GLY A 140 6.91 4.04 22.03
N ALA A 141 6.10 3.08 21.57
CA ALA A 141 5.20 3.28 20.44
C ALA A 141 3.79 3.75 20.89
N PRO A 142 3.28 4.90 20.40
CA PRO A 142 1.84 5.10 20.31
C PRO A 142 1.23 4.05 19.37
N ASP A 143 -0.07 3.77 19.50
CA ASP A 143 -0.77 2.72 18.74
C ASP A 143 -0.39 2.75 17.25
N GLU A 144 0.26 1.70 16.76
CA GLU A 144 0.79 1.61 15.38
C GLU A 144 -0.31 1.85 14.34
N ALA A 145 -1.55 1.43 14.62
CA ALA A 145 -2.68 1.65 13.73
C ALA A 145 -3.05 3.15 13.65
N GLU A 146 -2.95 3.86 14.77
CA GLU A 146 -3.18 5.30 14.85
C GLU A 146 -2.02 6.07 14.21
N HIS A 147 -0.78 5.62 14.38
CA HIS A 147 0.40 6.23 13.75
C HIS A 147 0.42 6.06 12.22
N GLU A 148 0.08 4.87 11.70
CA GLU A 148 0.03 4.62 10.25
C GLU A 148 -1.13 5.40 9.59
N GLN A 149 -2.31 5.45 10.23
CA GLN A 149 -3.40 6.33 9.80
C GLN A 149 -2.97 7.81 9.80
N ASN A 150 -2.23 8.26 10.81
CA ASN A 150 -1.72 9.63 10.88
C ASN A 150 -0.70 9.93 9.77
N LEU A 151 0.16 8.98 9.41
CA LEU A 151 1.13 9.15 8.31
C LEU A 151 0.43 9.22 6.96
N ASP A 152 -0.59 8.40 6.71
CA ASP A 152 -1.36 8.48 5.47
C ASP A 152 -2.17 9.78 5.39
N VAL A 153 -2.74 10.25 6.49
CA VAL A 153 -3.39 11.58 6.57
C VAL A 153 -2.39 12.71 6.29
N LEU A 154 -1.17 12.62 6.82
CA LEU A 154 -0.12 13.60 6.55
C LEU A 154 0.33 13.57 5.08
N ARG A 155 0.47 12.38 4.49
CA ARG A 155 0.79 12.20 3.07
C ARG A 155 -0.32 12.75 2.18
N ASP A 156 -1.58 12.54 2.54
CA ASP A 156 -2.73 13.07 1.80
C ASP A 156 -2.77 14.59 1.84
N ARG A 157 -2.58 15.19 3.03
CA ARG A 157 -2.49 16.65 3.16
C ARG A 157 -1.34 17.22 2.32
N LEU A 158 -0.19 16.55 2.31
CA LEU A 158 0.96 16.98 1.51
C LEU A 158 0.66 16.86 0.01
N ALA A 159 0.03 15.78 -0.43
CA ALA A 159 -0.36 15.57 -1.82
C ALA A 159 -1.35 16.65 -2.28
N SER A 160 -2.41 16.91 -1.52
CA SER A 160 -3.37 17.99 -1.84
C SER A 160 -2.69 19.35 -1.89
N ARG A 161 -1.74 19.61 -0.99
CA ARG A 161 -1.00 20.88 -1.01
C ARG A 161 -0.10 21.02 -2.25
N LEU A 162 0.51 19.94 -2.69
CA LEU A 162 1.31 19.94 -3.92
C LEU A 162 0.43 20.12 -5.16
N GLU A 163 -0.76 19.52 -5.19
CA GLU A 163 -1.74 19.72 -6.27
C GLU A 163 -2.22 21.17 -6.35
N GLU A 164 -2.49 21.80 -5.20
CA GLU A 164 -2.81 23.24 -5.13
C GLU A 164 -1.67 24.10 -5.68
N LEU A 165 -0.43 23.85 -5.24
CA LEU A 165 0.73 24.60 -5.71
C LEU A 165 0.99 24.42 -7.22
N LEU A 166 0.75 23.22 -7.75
CA LEU A 166 0.84 22.95 -9.18
C LEU A 166 -0.26 23.68 -9.96
N ALA A 167 -1.50 23.70 -9.45
CA ALA A 167 -2.60 24.43 -10.06
C ALA A 167 -2.40 25.96 -10.02
N GLU A 168 -1.82 26.49 -8.93
CA GLU A 168 -1.40 27.89 -8.82
C GLU A 168 -0.30 28.23 -9.84
N HIS A 169 0.63 27.30 -10.09
CA HIS A 169 1.69 27.49 -11.07
C HIS A 169 1.19 27.38 -12.53
N GLU A 170 0.29 26.44 -12.83
CA GLU A 170 -0.35 26.31 -14.14
C GLU A 170 -1.33 27.46 -14.43
N GLY A 171 -2.04 27.95 -13.41
CA GLY A 171 -2.89 29.14 -13.51
C GLY A 171 -2.10 30.44 -13.71
N ALA A 172 -0.86 30.51 -13.22
CA ALA A 172 0.06 31.61 -13.48
C ALA A 172 0.71 31.56 -14.88
N ALA A 173 0.58 30.45 -15.61
CA ALA A 173 1.16 30.26 -16.95
C ALA A 173 0.27 30.75 -18.12
N ALA A 174 -0.89 31.38 -17.87
CA ALA A 174 -1.65 32.10 -18.90
C ALA A 174 -2.34 33.34 -18.30
N PRO A 175 -2.21 34.57 -18.89
CA PRO A 175 -2.10 34.83 -20.33
C PRO A 175 -0.93 35.76 -20.71
N GLY A 176 -0.15 35.40 -21.74
CA GLY A 176 0.77 36.37 -22.36
C GLY A 176 1.69 35.82 -23.45
N GLY A 177 1.35 36.10 -24.72
CA GLY A 177 2.27 36.09 -25.87
C GLY A 177 1.97 35.02 -26.92
N GLY A 178 1.69 35.31 -28.18
CA GLY A 178 1.55 36.60 -28.85
C GLY A 178 0.89 36.38 -30.22
N ALA A 179 -0.12 37.19 -30.53
CA ALA A 179 -0.66 37.33 -31.87
C ALA A 179 -0.24 38.71 -32.38
N GLY A 180 0.86 38.75 -33.14
CA GLY A 180 1.31 39.97 -33.81
C GLY A 180 0.33 40.36 -34.93
N PRO A 181 -0.03 41.65 -35.09
CA PRO A 181 -0.95 42.07 -36.13
C PRO A 181 -0.24 42.14 -37.49
N VAL A 182 -0.71 41.37 -38.46
CA VAL A 182 -0.35 41.53 -39.87
C VAL A 182 -1.01 42.81 -40.39
N ARG A 183 -0.22 43.87 -40.60
CA ARG A 183 -0.66 45.06 -41.34
C ARG A 183 -0.58 44.77 -42.85
N ARG A 184 -1.72 44.84 -43.53
CA ARG A 184 -1.78 45.05 -44.98
C ARG A 184 -1.43 46.52 -45.28
N GLY A 185 -0.52 46.70 -46.21
CA GLY A 185 -0.18 47.95 -46.90
C GLY A 185 0.56 47.56 -48.17
#